data_AF-A0A1I6MLV6-F1
#
_entry.id   AF-A0A1I6MLV6-F1
#
_cell.length_a   1.000
_cell.length_b   1.000
_cell.length_c   1.000
_cell.angle_alpha   90.00
_cell.angle_beta   90.00
_cell.angle_gamma   90.00
#
_symmetry.space_group_name_H-M   'P 1'
#
loop_
_entity.id
_entity.type
_entity.pdbx_description
1 polymer ?
#
loop_
_entity_poly.entity_id
_entity_poly.type
_entity_poly.pdbx_seq_one_letter_code
_entity_poly.pdbx_strand_id
1 'polypeptide(L)'
;MADAPNDGERRADQKERSGDGQLDDRERIRERRRLYRQDHSDQHPASTRRWKEAHPERVRELNRRWKAENLERSRELNRESMRRTTARKRQLADKRRRVNDASRRWKAAHPDHVRDYHRRWAAANSDKVDEYYRRYRIAHREELNARATAWRDSAPEKMKHARKAWADRNKERTAEIQRKRRSDPDKYRADLDKNAAAARLRKRLVRAGLPPKRVHPSTAGERRANDQTASDYFTDPALPERLRQFTAFTATLTDEVIAHGDRMLEFAEAFVAMRVRIGLPAVDAEQVMYARAAQVVAERVRRVDFLTSREIAAAIRSAKSAAAIVARERRLDEIKAAVKAHIQRHSARLRADADLENAVRARRGAPKLLTDLLVVRCALDEMLETSSSKRGPDGVSQRVANQVERALLPSLARLSPGQPSGRESFGR
;
A
#
# COMPACT_ATOMS: atom_id res chain seq x y z
N MET A 1 15.82 99.82 89.31
CA MET A 1 14.48 99.21 89.29
C MET A 1 14.62 97.89 88.56
N ALA A 2 14.26 96.82 89.26
CA ALA A 2 14.43 95.43 88.87
C ALA A 2 13.19 94.88 88.14
N ASP A 3 13.39 93.68 87.56
CA ASP A 3 12.40 92.66 87.16
C ASP A 3 11.47 92.90 85.96
N ALA A 4 11.66 92.09 84.91
CA ALA A 4 10.84 90.89 84.73
C ALA A 4 11.46 89.96 83.65
N PRO A 5 11.77 88.69 83.94
CA PRO A 5 12.19 87.73 82.91
C PRO A 5 11.00 87.17 82.13
N ASN A 6 11.21 87.02 80.83
CA ASN A 6 10.26 86.62 79.79
C ASN A 6 9.82 85.15 79.93
N ASP A 7 8.52 84.91 80.19
CA ASP A 7 7.87 83.60 80.38
C ASP A 7 7.80 82.71 79.12
N GLY A 8 8.46 83.09 78.03
CA GLY A 8 8.45 82.35 76.75
C GLY A 8 9.36 81.12 76.68
N GLU A 9 10.49 81.12 77.39
CA GLU A 9 11.53 80.08 77.19
C GLU A 9 11.36 78.83 78.08
N ARG A 10 10.56 78.89 79.15
CA ARG A 10 10.33 77.71 80.03
C ARG A 10 9.35 76.68 79.47
N ARG A 11 8.64 76.98 78.38
CA ARG A 11 7.66 76.05 77.76
C ARG A 11 8.23 75.20 76.62
N ALA A 12 9.40 75.53 76.09
CA ALA A 12 10.05 74.74 75.03
C ALA A 12 10.77 73.50 75.61
N ASP A 13 11.47 73.64 76.73
CA ASP A 13 12.24 72.53 77.33
C ASP A 13 11.40 71.44 78.03
N GLN A 14 10.14 71.73 78.39
CA GLN A 14 9.24 70.69 78.93
C GLN A 14 8.61 69.80 77.84
N LYS A 15 8.59 70.23 76.57
CA LYS A 15 7.93 69.49 75.48
C LYS A 15 8.85 68.46 74.81
N GLU A 16 10.16 68.69 74.83
CA GLU A 16 11.13 67.75 74.25
C GLU A 16 11.47 66.57 75.17
N ARG A 17 11.38 66.72 76.50
CA ARG A 17 11.59 65.59 77.44
C ARG A 17 10.40 64.61 77.55
N SER A 18 9.24 64.93 76.99
CA SER A 18 8.03 64.05 77.02
C SER A 18 7.78 63.27 75.72
N GLY A 19 8.52 63.54 74.64
CA GLY A 19 8.31 62.93 73.32
C GLY A 19 9.06 61.62 73.09
N ASP A 20 10.28 61.49 73.61
CA ASP A 20 11.13 60.31 73.40
C ASP A 20 10.63 59.06 74.16
N GLY A 21 10.01 59.23 75.34
CA GLY A 21 9.36 58.13 76.05
C GLY A 21 8.11 57.58 75.34
N GLN A 22 7.42 58.40 74.53
CA GLN A 22 6.19 57.99 73.82
C GLN A 22 6.46 57.23 72.52
N LEU A 23 7.59 57.46 71.85
CA LEU A 23 7.98 56.70 70.65
C LEU A 23 8.46 55.30 71.03
N ASP A 24 9.24 55.18 72.11
CA ASP A 24 9.66 53.87 72.65
C ASP A 24 8.47 53.06 73.15
N ASP A 25 7.48 53.68 73.81
CA ASP A 25 6.24 53.00 74.18
C ASP A 25 5.42 52.54 72.97
N ARG A 26 5.38 53.30 71.86
CA ARG A 26 4.68 52.88 70.64
C ARG A 26 5.39 51.71 69.94
N GLU A 27 6.71 51.71 69.90
CA GLU A 27 7.48 50.58 69.34
C GLU A 27 7.40 49.35 70.23
N ARG A 28 7.52 49.50 71.56
CA ARG A 28 7.27 48.42 72.53
C ARG A 28 5.85 47.86 72.42
N ILE A 29 4.83 48.70 72.22
CA ILE A 29 3.45 48.25 71.99
C ILE A 29 3.34 47.51 70.64
N ARG A 30 4.02 47.95 69.58
CA ARG A 30 4.02 47.27 68.27
C ARG A 30 4.72 45.92 68.32
N GLU A 31 5.89 45.86 68.95
CA GLU A 31 6.67 44.65 69.23
C GLU A 31 5.85 43.68 70.07
N ARG A 32 5.28 44.13 71.20
CA ARG A 32 4.39 43.31 72.03
C ARG A 32 3.18 42.79 71.25
N ARG A 33 2.56 43.61 70.40
CA ARG A 33 1.47 43.18 69.50
C ARG A 33 1.93 42.24 68.39
N ARG A 34 3.18 42.32 67.93
CA ARG A 34 3.77 41.42 66.92
C ARG A 34 4.05 40.06 67.54
N LEU A 35 4.70 40.02 68.70
CA LEU A 35 4.97 38.81 69.48
C LEU A 35 3.66 38.14 69.89
N TYR A 36 2.70 38.90 70.43
CA TYR A 36 1.37 38.39 70.75
C TYR A 36 0.67 37.77 69.53
N ARG A 37 0.77 38.41 68.35
CA ARG A 37 0.23 37.86 67.09
C ARG A 37 0.97 36.63 66.59
N GLN A 38 2.27 36.48 66.86
CA GLN A 38 3.02 35.28 66.53
C GLN A 38 2.63 34.13 67.48
N ASP A 39 2.64 34.39 68.79
CA ASP A 39 2.33 33.40 69.84
C ASP A 39 0.86 32.94 69.78
N HIS A 40 -0.04 33.82 69.34
CA HIS A 40 -1.48 33.53 69.20
C HIS A 40 -1.93 33.50 67.74
N SER A 41 -0.98 33.30 66.81
CA SER A 41 -1.23 33.27 65.35
C SER A 41 -2.24 32.20 64.95
N ASP A 42 -2.27 31.08 65.66
CA ASP A 42 -3.20 29.98 65.42
C ASP A 42 -4.46 30.05 66.29
N GLN A 43 -4.37 30.61 67.50
CA GLN A 43 -5.49 30.72 68.44
C GLN A 43 -6.57 31.69 67.94
N HIS A 44 -6.17 32.80 67.30
CA HIS A 44 -7.11 33.79 66.78
C HIS A 44 -7.93 33.27 65.58
N PRO A 45 -7.32 32.68 64.54
CA PRO A 45 -8.05 32.03 63.46
C PRO A 45 -8.90 30.86 63.95
N ALA A 46 -8.40 30.06 64.91
CA ALA A 46 -9.16 28.94 65.47
C ALA A 46 -10.40 29.43 66.25
N SER A 47 -10.26 30.44 67.11
CA SER A 47 -11.38 31.06 67.83
C SER A 47 -12.37 31.73 66.86
N THR A 48 -11.88 32.42 65.84
CA THR A 48 -12.72 33.03 64.80
C THR A 48 -13.47 31.97 63.98
N ARG A 49 -12.85 30.83 63.67
CA ARG A 49 -13.50 29.69 63.00
C ARG A 49 -14.58 29.10 63.90
N ARG A 50 -14.26 28.78 65.16
CA ARG A 50 -15.22 28.27 66.16
C ARG A 50 -16.42 29.20 66.34
N TRP A 51 -16.19 30.51 66.40
CA TRP A 51 -17.27 31.50 66.49
C TRP A 51 -18.13 31.56 65.21
N LYS A 52 -17.49 31.51 64.02
CA LYS A 52 -18.22 31.47 62.73
C LYS A 52 -19.04 30.19 62.57
N GLU A 53 -18.53 29.07 63.05
CA GLU A 53 -19.21 27.76 63.05
C GLU A 53 -20.37 27.72 64.04
N ALA A 54 -20.18 28.29 65.24
CA ALA A 54 -21.24 28.36 66.25
C ALA A 54 -22.34 29.38 65.87
N HIS A 55 -22.02 30.41 65.09
CA HIS A 55 -22.94 31.52 64.78
C HIS A 55 -23.08 31.79 63.26
N PRO A 56 -23.43 30.77 62.44
CA PRO A 56 -23.44 30.89 60.99
C PRO A 56 -24.48 31.91 60.49
N GLU A 57 -25.64 32.00 61.15
CA GLU A 57 -26.68 32.96 60.76
C GLU A 57 -26.27 34.40 61.03
N ARG A 58 -25.61 34.67 62.17
CA ARG A 58 -25.11 36.02 62.49
C ARG A 58 -24.01 36.46 61.53
N VAL A 59 -23.15 35.53 61.10
CA VAL A 59 -22.13 35.79 60.05
C VAL A 59 -22.80 36.08 58.71
N ARG A 60 -23.83 35.33 58.31
CA ARG A 60 -24.57 35.59 57.07
C ARG A 60 -25.27 36.94 57.12
N GLU A 61 -25.88 37.30 58.24
CA GLU A 61 -26.54 38.60 58.41
C GLU A 61 -25.54 39.75 58.37
N LEU A 62 -24.43 39.66 59.10
CA LEU A 62 -23.34 40.65 59.04
C LEU A 62 -22.79 40.78 57.62
N ASN A 63 -22.59 39.66 56.91
CA ASN A 63 -22.16 39.67 55.52
C ASN A 63 -23.22 40.26 54.58
N ARG A 64 -24.52 40.03 54.83
CA ARG A 64 -25.62 40.62 54.06
C ARG A 64 -25.65 42.13 54.26
N ARG A 65 -25.60 42.62 55.51
CA ARG A 65 -25.54 44.05 55.85
C ARG A 65 -24.30 44.70 55.26
N TRP A 66 -23.13 44.11 55.47
CA TRP A 66 -21.88 44.60 54.89
C TRP A 66 -21.92 44.64 53.37
N LYS A 67 -22.45 43.60 52.71
CA LYS A 67 -22.63 43.59 51.25
C LYS A 67 -23.62 44.67 50.81
N ALA A 68 -24.75 44.86 51.49
CA ALA A 68 -25.72 45.88 51.15
C ALA A 68 -25.13 47.30 51.27
N GLU A 69 -24.40 47.55 52.36
CA GLU A 69 -23.77 48.85 52.64
C GLU A 69 -22.51 49.12 51.78
N ASN A 70 -21.77 48.08 51.36
CA ASN A 70 -20.48 48.21 50.68
C ASN A 70 -20.47 47.66 49.24
N LEU A 71 -21.63 47.33 48.67
CA LEU A 71 -21.71 46.78 47.31
C LEU A 71 -21.08 47.73 46.29
N GLU A 72 -21.44 49.01 46.37
CA GLU A 72 -20.96 50.04 45.45
C GLU A 72 -19.47 50.30 45.62
N ARG A 73 -18.99 50.43 46.86
CA ARG A 73 -17.57 50.62 47.18
C ARG A 73 -16.72 49.44 46.71
N SER A 74 -17.20 48.21 46.86
CA SER A 74 -16.53 47.00 46.38
C SER A 74 -16.48 46.94 44.84
N ARG A 75 -17.58 47.29 44.17
CA ARG A 75 -17.63 47.40 42.70
C ARG A 75 -16.69 48.49 42.19
N GLU A 76 -16.60 49.62 42.88
CA GLU A 76 -15.69 50.71 42.53
C GLU A 76 -14.23 50.31 42.68
N LEU A 77 -13.84 49.73 43.82
CA LEU A 77 -12.48 49.21 44.03
C LEU A 77 -12.11 48.12 43.02
N ASN A 78 -13.06 47.26 42.64
CA ASN A 78 -12.85 46.25 41.60
C ASN A 78 -12.65 46.90 40.22
N ARG A 79 -13.51 47.85 39.84
CA ARG A 79 -13.37 48.64 38.60
C ARG A 79 -12.03 49.35 38.56
N GLU A 80 -11.61 49.97 39.66
CA GLU A 80 -10.34 50.68 39.76
C GLU A 80 -9.14 49.71 39.70
N SER A 81 -9.23 48.56 40.36
CA SER A 81 -8.22 47.49 40.26
C SER A 81 -8.09 46.98 38.82
N MET A 82 -9.20 46.78 38.12
CA MET A 82 -9.21 46.41 36.69
C MET A 82 -8.62 47.53 35.82
N ARG A 83 -8.92 48.80 36.11
CA ARG A 83 -8.29 49.95 35.43
C ARG A 83 -6.78 49.99 35.65
N ARG A 84 -6.30 49.77 36.88
CA ARG A 84 -4.85 49.75 37.20
C ARG A 84 -4.14 48.57 36.54
N THR A 85 -4.73 47.38 36.56
CA THR A 85 -4.13 46.19 35.92
C THR A 85 -4.08 46.32 34.40
N THR A 86 -5.14 46.83 33.77
CA THR A 86 -5.15 47.12 32.32
C THR A 86 -4.15 48.21 31.95
N ALA A 87 -4.04 49.28 32.75
CA ALA A 87 -3.02 50.32 32.56
C ALA A 87 -1.59 49.75 32.64
N ARG A 88 -1.29 48.89 33.64
CA ARG A 88 0.02 48.21 33.75
C ARG A 88 0.30 47.32 32.54
N LYS A 89 -0.69 46.54 32.07
CA LYS A 89 -0.54 45.70 30.87
C LYS A 89 -0.26 46.54 29.63
N ARG A 90 -0.95 47.68 29.45
CA ARG A 90 -0.71 48.62 28.34
C ARG A 90 0.71 49.19 28.41
N GLN A 91 1.13 49.70 29.56
CA GLN A 91 2.49 50.22 29.74
C GLN A 91 3.57 49.17 29.45
N LEU A 92 3.37 47.92 29.88
CA LEU A 92 4.30 46.83 29.60
C LEU A 92 4.33 46.48 28.11
N ALA A 93 3.17 46.44 27.45
CA ALA A 93 3.07 46.21 26.01
C ALA A 93 3.77 47.33 25.22
N ASP A 94 3.57 48.59 25.59
CA ASP A 94 4.23 49.73 24.95
C ASP A 94 5.75 49.71 25.15
N LYS A 95 6.23 49.38 26.35
CA LYS A 95 7.67 49.18 26.61
C LYS A 95 8.24 48.07 25.71
N ARG A 96 7.55 46.92 25.61
CA ARG A 96 7.95 45.82 24.72
C ARG A 96 7.96 46.25 23.25
N ARG A 97 6.95 47.02 22.82
CA ARG A 97 6.86 47.55 21.45
C ARG A 97 8.08 48.42 21.13
N ARG A 98 8.41 49.37 22.01
CA ARG A 98 9.58 50.26 21.82
C ARG A 98 10.90 49.48 21.76
N VAL A 99 11.08 48.49 22.63
CA VAL A 99 12.27 47.62 22.62
C VAL A 99 12.35 46.79 21.34
N ASN A 100 11.24 46.21 20.89
CA ASN A 100 11.19 45.44 19.64
C ASN A 100 11.47 46.32 18.43
N ASP A 101 10.96 47.54 18.40
CA ASP A 101 11.19 48.49 17.31
C ASP A 101 12.65 48.95 17.28
N ALA A 102 13.26 49.24 18.42
CA ALA A 102 14.69 49.54 18.52
C ALA A 102 15.55 48.34 18.08
N SER A 103 15.22 47.13 18.53
CA SER A 103 15.92 45.90 18.11
C SER A 103 15.78 45.65 16.61
N ARG A 104 14.59 45.86 16.04
CA ARG A 104 14.33 45.72 14.59
C ARG A 104 15.16 46.72 13.79
N ARG A 105 15.18 47.99 14.21
CA ARG A 105 16.00 49.04 13.57
C ARG A 105 17.49 48.71 13.66
N TRP A 106 17.96 48.26 14.82
CA TRP A 106 19.36 47.87 14.99
C TRP A 106 19.75 46.69 14.08
N LYS A 107 18.91 45.64 14.01
CA LYS A 107 19.12 44.48 13.12
C LYS A 107 19.11 44.87 11.64
N ALA A 108 18.26 45.80 11.25
CA ALA A 108 18.20 46.31 9.88
C ALA A 108 19.44 47.15 9.52
N ALA A 109 19.96 47.95 10.47
CA ALA A 109 21.17 48.73 10.28
C ALA A 109 22.47 47.91 10.35
N HIS A 110 22.46 46.73 11.01
CA HIS A 110 23.65 45.89 11.20
C HIS A 110 23.42 44.43 10.73
N PRO A 111 23.13 44.20 9.44
CA PRO A 111 22.84 42.86 8.93
C PRO A 111 24.02 41.89 9.07
N ASP A 112 25.25 42.37 8.94
CA ASP A 112 26.45 41.51 9.00
C ASP A 112 26.74 41.05 10.43
N HIS A 113 26.58 41.93 11.42
CA HIS A 113 26.71 41.54 12.82
C HIS A 113 25.65 40.49 13.21
N VAL A 114 24.44 40.59 12.68
CA VAL A 114 23.38 39.57 12.90
C VAL A 114 23.77 38.23 12.26
N ARG A 115 24.29 38.25 11.02
CA ARG A 115 24.77 37.04 10.34
C ARG A 115 25.92 36.39 11.09
N ASP A 116 26.89 37.16 11.56
CA ASP A 116 28.04 36.65 12.29
C ASP A 116 27.64 36.11 13.67
N TYR A 117 26.74 36.79 14.37
CA TYR A 117 26.16 36.27 15.61
C TYR A 117 25.45 34.94 15.37
N HIS A 118 24.59 34.84 14.34
CA HIS A 118 23.92 33.59 14.00
C HIS A 118 24.90 32.49 13.60
N ARG A 119 25.94 32.81 12.83
CA ARG A 119 26.98 31.85 12.43
C ARG A 119 27.72 31.30 13.64
N ARG A 120 28.18 32.19 14.56
CA ARG A 120 28.86 31.79 15.80
C ARG A 120 27.95 31.00 16.72
N TRP A 121 26.68 31.41 16.86
CA TRP A 121 25.71 30.69 17.66
C TRP A 121 25.42 29.30 17.10
N ALA A 122 25.23 29.17 15.78
CA ALA A 122 25.00 27.89 15.12
C ALA A 122 26.21 26.96 15.20
N ALA A 123 27.43 27.50 15.07
CA ALA A 123 28.66 26.72 15.24
C ALA A 123 28.83 26.23 16.69
N ALA A 124 28.54 27.09 17.69
CA ALA A 124 28.62 26.73 19.10
C ALA A 124 27.45 25.86 19.59
N ASN A 125 26.35 25.78 18.84
CA ASN A 125 25.15 25.01 19.17
C ASN A 125 24.75 24.08 18.01
N SER A 126 25.73 23.48 17.31
CA SER A 126 25.47 22.62 16.15
C SER A 126 24.49 21.50 16.50
N ASP A 127 24.65 20.89 17.68
CA ASP A 127 23.81 19.78 18.13
C ASP A 127 22.34 20.19 18.27
N LYS A 128 22.06 21.39 18.80
CA LYS A 128 20.68 21.89 18.95
C LYS A 128 20.05 22.21 17.61
N VAL A 129 20.84 22.74 16.66
CA VAL A 129 20.39 23.02 15.30
C VAL A 129 20.07 21.71 14.57
N ASP A 130 20.96 20.73 14.67
CA ASP A 130 20.78 19.43 14.04
C ASP A 130 19.61 18.67 14.65
N GLU A 131 19.42 18.73 15.97
CA GLU A 131 18.28 18.13 16.66
C GLU A 131 16.97 18.80 16.25
N TYR A 132 16.92 20.13 16.20
CA TYR A 132 15.76 20.87 15.71
C TYR A 132 15.40 20.44 14.28
N TYR A 133 16.37 20.41 13.36
CA TYR A 133 16.12 19.98 11.99
C TYR A 133 15.76 18.51 11.88
N ARG A 134 16.31 17.64 12.74
CA ARG A 134 15.93 16.23 12.81
C ARG A 134 14.47 16.09 13.24
N ARG A 135 14.07 16.74 14.33
CA ARG A 135 12.67 16.75 14.82
C ARG A 135 11.73 17.30 13.76
N TYR A 136 12.10 18.39 13.10
CA TYR A 136 11.33 18.97 12.00
C TYR A 136 11.18 17.98 10.83
N ARG A 137 12.27 17.36 10.37
CA ARG A 137 12.22 16.38 9.28
C ARG A 137 11.40 15.13 9.62
N ILE A 138 11.37 14.72 10.89
CA ILE A 138 10.54 13.60 11.35
C ILE A 138 9.07 14.02 11.33
N ALA A 139 8.73 15.15 11.96
CA ALA A 139 7.36 15.65 12.05
C ALA A 139 6.76 16.00 10.66
N HIS A 140 7.57 16.52 9.75
CA HIS A 140 7.17 16.96 8.41
C HIS A 140 7.67 16.03 7.30
N ARG A 141 7.92 14.75 7.61
CA ARG A 141 8.51 13.81 6.65
C ARG A 141 7.66 13.67 5.39
N GLU A 142 6.35 13.54 5.56
CA GLU A 142 5.40 13.36 4.45
C GLU A 142 5.29 14.61 3.60
N GLU A 143 5.16 15.78 4.22
CA GLU A 143 5.10 17.07 3.52
C GLU A 143 6.38 17.34 2.70
N LEU A 144 7.55 17.11 3.30
CA LEU A 144 8.83 17.27 2.60
C LEU A 144 8.97 16.27 1.45
N ASN A 145 8.54 15.03 1.64
CA ASN A 145 8.53 14.02 0.59
C ASN A 145 7.55 14.37 -0.53
N ALA A 146 6.36 14.88 -0.20
CA ALA A 146 5.36 15.33 -1.15
C ALA A 146 5.89 16.51 -1.97
N ARG A 147 6.47 17.53 -1.32
CA ARG A 147 7.08 18.68 -2.00
C ARG A 147 8.25 18.28 -2.89
N ALA A 148 9.16 17.43 -2.39
CA ALA A 148 10.26 16.90 -3.19
C ALA A 148 9.75 16.07 -4.38
N THR A 149 8.61 15.40 -4.22
CA THR A 149 7.95 14.63 -5.28
C THR A 149 7.32 15.55 -6.33
N ALA A 150 6.51 16.53 -5.91
CA ALA A 150 5.93 17.53 -6.78
C ALA A 150 6.99 18.32 -7.57
N TRP A 151 8.14 18.61 -6.96
CA TRP A 151 9.25 19.24 -7.66
C TRP A 151 9.88 18.32 -8.72
N ARG A 152 10.06 17.02 -8.41
CA ARG A 152 10.56 16.04 -9.38
C ARG A 152 9.62 15.88 -10.58
N ASP A 153 8.32 15.90 -10.33
CA ASP A 153 7.31 15.65 -11.36
C ASP A 153 7.02 16.90 -12.21
N SER A 154 7.12 18.11 -11.64
CA SER A 154 6.91 19.36 -12.39
C SER A 154 8.08 19.74 -13.30
N ALA A 155 9.29 19.22 -13.06
CA ALA A 155 10.48 19.54 -13.83
C ALA A 155 11.36 18.32 -14.17
N PRO A 156 10.82 17.31 -14.89
CA PRO A 156 11.55 16.08 -15.19
C PRO A 156 12.80 16.30 -16.05
N GLU A 157 12.75 17.25 -16.99
CA GLU A 157 13.90 17.59 -17.83
C GLU A 157 15.02 18.26 -17.03
N LYS A 158 14.69 19.16 -16.09
CA LYS A 158 15.69 19.75 -15.18
C LYS A 158 16.38 18.67 -14.34
N MET A 159 15.64 17.65 -13.90
CA MET A 159 16.22 16.50 -13.18
C MET A 159 17.13 15.64 -14.06
N LYS A 160 16.75 15.38 -15.32
CA LYS A 160 17.61 14.68 -16.29
C LYS A 160 18.91 15.46 -16.54
N HIS A 161 18.81 16.77 -16.76
CA HIS A 161 19.98 17.63 -16.96
C HIS A 161 20.88 17.69 -15.73
N ALA A 162 20.32 17.85 -14.53
CA ALA A 162 21.09 17.84 -13.29
C ALA A 162 21.79 16.49 -13.07
N ARG A 163 21.11 15.37 -13.36
CA ARG A 163 21.70 14.03 -13.29
C ARG A 163 22.82 13.85 -14.31
N LYS A 164 22.64 14.33 -15.54
CA LYS A 164 23.67 14.30 -16.60
C LYS A 164 24.88 15.14 -16.20
N ALA A 165 24.67 16.39 -15.79
CA ALA A 165 25.73 17.29 -15.35
C ALA A 165 26.48 16.75 -14.10
N TRP A 166 25.78 16.06 -13.19
CA TRP A 166 26.43 15.37 -12.09
C TRP A 166 27.28 14.20 -12.59
N ALA A 167 26.75 13.35 -13.47
CA ALA A 167 27.49 12.23 -14.04
C ALA A 167 28.72 12.71 -14.82
N ASP A 168 28.60 13.81 -15.57
CA ASP A 168 29.68 14.39 -16.34
C ASP A 168 30.81 14.95 -15.46
N ARG A 169 30.46 15.61 -14.35
CA ARG A 169 31.42 16.07 -13.34
C ARG A 169 32.05 14.94 -12.52
N ASN A 170 31.36 13.81 -12.41
CA ASN A 170 31.79 12.66 -11.60
C ASN A 170 32.18 11.45 -12.46
N LYS A 171 32.70 11.68 -13.68
CA LYS A 171 33.14 10.62 -14.59
C LYS A 171 34.23 9.76 -13.96
N GLU A 172 35.25 10.38 -13.38
CA GLU A 172 36.36 9.67 -12.72
C GLU A 172 35.89 8.84 -11.53
N ARG A 173 35.04 9.43 -10.67
CA ARG A 173 34.43 8.72 -9.54
C ARG A 173 33.64 7.50 -10.00
N THR A 174 32.89 7.63 -11.09
CA THR A 174 32.14 6.51 -11.68
C THR A 174 33.09 5.44 -12.22
N ALA A 175 34.17 5.83 -12.90
CA ALA A 175 35.18 4.92 -13.41
C ALA A 175 35.95 4.20 -12.29
N GLU A 176 36.22 4.89 -11.18
CA GLU A 176 36.83 4.32 -9.97
C GLU A 176 35.91 3.26 -9.34
N ILE A 177 34.61 3.55 -9.20
CA ILE A 177 33.61 2.58 -8.73
C ILE A 177 33.60 1.34 -9.65
N GLN A 178 33.69 1.52 -10.97
CA GLN A 178 33.78 0.39 -11.92
C GLN A 178 35.08 -0.38 -11.78
N ARG A 179 36.23 0.30 -11.58
CA ARG A 179 37.52 -0.36 -11.29
C ARG A 179 37.45 -1.19 -10.01
N LYS A 180 36.92 -0.63 -8.92
CA LYS A 180 36.70 -1.33 -7.64
C LYS A 180 35.71 -2.50 -7.77
N ARG A 181 34.72 -2.40 -8.65
CA ARG A 181 33.82 -3.52 -8.94
C ARG A 181 34.53 -4.66 -9.70
N ARG A 182 35.49 -4.33 -10.56
CA ARG A 182 36.29 -5.28 -11.36
C ARG A 182 37.52 -5.82 -10.62
N SER A 183 37.91 -5.23 -9.49
CA SER A 183 39.10 -5.65 -8.75
C SER A 183 38.97 -7.02 -8.09
N ASP A 184 37.74 -7.49 -7.86
CA ASP A 184 37.44 -8.85 -7.41
C ASP A 184 36.97 -9.68 -8.62
N PRO A 185 37.86 -10.53 -9.21
CA PRO A 185 37.56 -11.26 -10.44
C PRO A 185 36.39 -12.23 -10.30
N ASP A 186 36.23 -12.84 -9.12
CA ASP A 186 35.20 -13.85 -8.89
C ASP A 186 33.82 -13.21 -8.74
N LYS A 187 33.72 -12.11 -7.99
CA LYS A 187 32.46 -11.32 -7.95
C LYS A 187 32.09 -10.77 -9.33
N TYR A 188 33.08 -10.31 -10.09
CA TYR A 188 32.83 -9.80 -11.43
C TYR A 188 32.37 -10.90 -12.41
N ARG A 189 32.99 -12.08 -12.37
CA ARG A 189 32.56 -13.27 -13.14
C ARG A 189 31.13 -13.68 -12.78
N ALA A 190 30.81 -13.78 -11.49
CA ALA A 190 29.46 -14.10 -11.03
C ALA A 190 28.41 -13.08 -11.52
N ASP A 191 28.75 -11.79 -11.55
CA ASP A 191 27.88 -10.75 -12.11
C ASP A 191 27.69 -10.90 -13.62
N LEU A 192 28.74 -11.25 -14.38
CA LEU A 192 28.64 -11.53 -15.82
C LEU A 192 27.77 -12.76 -16.09
N ASP A 193 27.91 -13.83 -15.32
CA ASP A 193 27.10 -15.04 -15.44
C ASP A 193 25.62 -14.77 -15.15
N LYS A 194 25.31 -13.98 -14.13
CA LYS A 194 23.94 -13.51 -13.85
C LYS A 194 23.36 -12.73 -15.02
N ASN A 195 24.15 -11.84 -15.62
CA ASN A 195 23.73 -11.05 -16.79
C ASN A 195 23.50 -11.95 -18.02
N ALA A 196 24.38 -12.93 -18.26
CA ALA A 196 24.25 -13.89 -19.35
C ALA A 196 23.00 -14.79 -19.16
N ALA A 197 22.76 -15.27 -17.93
CA ALA A 197 21.56 -16.04 -17.58
C ALA A 197 20.28 -15.21 -17.78
N ALA A 198 20.27 -13.95 -17.36
CA ALA A 198 19.15 -13.04 -17.59
C ALA A 198 18.88 -12.80 -19.09
N ALA A 199 19.94 -12.64 -19.90
CA ALA A 199 19.81 -12.53 -21.35
C ALA A 199 19.26 -13.80 -22.01
N ARG A 200 19.70 -14.99 -21.58
CA ARG A 200 19.16 -16.28 -22.04
C ARG A 200 17.69 -16.43 -21.67
N LEU A 201 17.29 -16.06 -20.44
CA LEU A 201 15.89 -16.05 -20.02
C LEU A 201 15.04 -15.10 -20.88
N ARG A 202 15.53 -13.88 -21.12
CA ARG A 202 14.85 -12.91 -21.99
C ARG A 202 14.58 -13.48 -23.38
N LYS A 203 15.59 -14.10 -24.01
CA LYS A 203 15.43 -14.75 -25.33
C LYS A 203 14.40 -15.89 -25.31
N ARG A 204 14.40 -16.72 -24.25
CA ARG A 204 13.41 -17.80 -24.08
C ARG A 204 11.98 -17.27 -23.94
N LEU A 205 11.79 -16.21 -23.15
CA LEU A 205 10.47 -15.58 -22.98
C LEU A 205 9.95 -15.02 -24.30
N VAL A 206 10.79 -14.27 -25.04
CA VAL A 206 10.40 -13.72 -26.35
C VAL A 206 10.06 -14.84 -27.34
N ARG A 207 10.86 -15.92 -27.38
CA ARG A 207 10.56 -17.09 -28.23
C ARG A 207 9.25 -17.76 -27.86
N ALA A 208 8.85 -17.74 -26.59
CA ALA A 208 7.58 -18.25 -26.11
C ALA A 208 6.41 -17.25 -26.28
N GLY A 209 6.64 -16.09 -26.92
CA GLY A 209 5.65 -15.01 -27.03
C GLY A 209 5.34 -14.32 -25.69
N LEU A 210 6.13 -14.58 -24.65
CA LEU A 210 5.94 -13.99 -23.33
C LEU A 210 6.72 -12.67 -23.23
N PRO A 211 6.13 -11.64 -22.61
CA PRO A 211 6.84 -10.38 -22.40
C PRO A 211 8.06 -10.62 -21.50
N PRO A 212 9.24 -10.12 -21.88
CA PRO A 212 10.43 -10.28 -21.04
C PRO A 212 10.26 -9.53 -19.74
N LYS A 213 10.83 -10.05 -18.65
CA LYS A 213 10.85 -9.36 -17.35
C LYS A 213 11.38 -7.93 -17.55
N ARG A 214 10.56 -6.93 -17.23
CA ARG A 214 10.97 -5.53 -17.25
C ARG A 214 12.14 -5.35 -16.29
N VAL A 215 13.33 -5.08 -16.83
CA VAL A 215 14.57 -4.93 -16.05
C VAL A 215 14.56 -3.62 -15.28
N HIS A 216 13.95 -2.58 -15.85
CA HIS A 216 13.77 -1.32 -15.16
C HIS A 216 12.48 -1.39 -14.33
N PRO A 217 12.57 -1.14 -13.01
CA PRO A 217 11.38 -0.84 -12.22
C PRO A 217 10.60 0.27 -12.92
N SER A 218 9.28 0.16 -12.96
CA SER A 218 8.40 1.26 -13.37
C SER A 218 8.86 2.53 -12.68
N THR A 219 8.95 3.64 -13.42
CA THR A 219 9.42 4.90 -12.84
C THR A 219 8.52 5.30 -11.67
N ALA A 220 9.02 6.09 -10.73
CA ALA A 220 8.20 6.49 -9.59
C ALA A 220 6.92 7.23 -10.03
N GLY A 221 7.00 7.99 -11.14
CA GLY A 221 5.84 8.62 -11.77
C GLY A 221 4.87 7.61 -12.38
N GLU A 222 5.37 6.63 -13.15
CA GLU A 222 4.53 5.54 -13.69
C GLU A 222 3.85 4.72 -12.60
N ARG A 223 4.55 4.40 -11.50
CA ARG A 223 3.93 3.69 -10.38
C ARG A 223 2.77 4.49 -9.81
N ARG A 224 2.97 5.79 -9.59
CA ARG A 224 1.92 6.68 -9.08
C ARG A 224 0.75 6.83 -10.06
N ALA A 225 1.03 6.94 -11.36
CA ALA A 225 -0.01 6.96 -12.39
C ALA A 225 -0.79 5.64 -12.42
N ASN A 226 -0.12 4.51 -12.28
CA ASN A 226 -0.76 3.19 -12.19
C ASN A 226 -1.56 3.05 -10.89
N ASP A 227 -1.05 3.53 -9.76
CA ASP A 227 -1.73 3.52 -8.46
C ASP A 227 -2.99 4.39 -8.52
N GLN A 228 -2.91 5.57 -9.16
CA GLN A 228 -4.07 6.42 -9.39
C GLN A 228 -5.08 5.74 -10.30
N THR A 229 -4.63 5.19 -11.45
CA THR A 229 -5.50 4.47 -12.38
C THR A 229 -6.17 3.27 -11.69
N ALA A 230 -5.44 2.56 -10.82
CA ALA A 230 -5.98 1.46 -10.04
C ALA A 230 -7.00 1.96 -9.01
N SER A 231 -6.69 3.04 -8.30
CA SER A 231 -7.62 3.67 -7.35
C SER A 231 -8.89 4.11 -8.05
N ASP A 232 -8.79 4.80 -9.19
CA ASP A 232 -9.92 5.25 -9.99
C ASP A 232 -10.76 4.05 -10.46
N TYR A 233 -10.10 2.96 -10.90
CA TYR A 233 -10.78 1.73 -11.28
C TYR A 233 -11.54 1.08 -10.12
N PHE A 234 -10.92 0.94 -8.94
CA PHE A 234 -11.54 0.27 -7.78
C PHE A 234 -12.56 1.15 -7.04
N THR A 235 -12.50 2.47 -7.21
CA THR A 235 -13.44 3.42 -6.59
C THR A 235 -14.65 3.70 -7.49
N ASP A 236 -14.64 3.21 -8.74
CA ASP A 236 -15.77 3.36 -9.66
C ASP A 236 -17.03 2.65 -9.12
N PRO A 237 -18.12 3.37 -8.81
CA PRO A 237 -19.35 2.78 -8.29
C PRO A 237 -20.03 1.82 -9.28
N ALA A 238 -19.75 1.93 -10.59
CA ALA A 238 -20.29 1.03 -11.61
C ALA A 238 -19.51 -0.30 -11.72
N LEU A 239 -18.32 -0.41 -11.10
CA LEU A 239 -17.44 -1.58 -11.22
C LEU A 239 -18.13 -2.90 -10.82
N PRO A 240 -18.86 -3.01 -9.69
CA PRO A 240 -19.48 -4.27 -9.30
C PRO A 240 -20.51 -4.77 -10.31
N GLU A 241 -21.33 -3.87 -10.86
CA GLU A 241 -22.34 -4.21 -11.86
C GLU A 241 -21.69 -4.58 -13.19
N ARG A 242 -20.66 -3.82 -13.61
CA ARG A 242 -19.86 -4.12 -14.80
C ARG A 242 -19.22 -5.51 -14.73
N LEU A 243 -18.67 -5.91 -13.58
CA LEU A 243 -18.10 -7.24 -13.36
C LEU A 243 -19.15 -8.35 -13.40
N ARG A 244 -20.35 -8.10 -12.86
CA ARG A 244 -21.50 -9.04 -12.96
C ARG A 244 -21.91 -9.23 -14.41
N GLN A 245 -22.09 -8.15 -15.16
CA GLN A 245 -22.43 -8.20 -16.59
C GLN A 245 -21.34 -8.91 -17.40
N PHE A 246 -20.06 -8.62 -17.13
CA PHE A 246 -18.95 -9.26 -17.83
C PHE A 246 -18.91 -10.77 -17.58
N THR A 247 -19.12 -11.19 -16.32
CA THR A 247 -19.12 -12.61 -15.94
C THR A 247 -20.30 -13.34 -16.58
N ALA A 248 -21.51 -12.78 -16.47
CA ALA A 248 -22.72 -13.35 -17.07
C ALA A 248 -22.58 -13.45 -18.61
N PHE A 249 -22.16 -12.37 -19.25
CA PHE A 249 -21.93 -12.35 -20.70
C PHE A 249 -20.89 -13.38 -21.14
N THR A 250 -19.75 -13.47 -20.44
CA THR A 250 -18.69 -14.42 -20.79
C THR A 250 -19.13 -15.87 -20.61
N ALA A 251 -19.87 -16.17 -19.54
CA ALA A 251 -20.42 -17.50 -19.31
C ALA A 251 -21.41 -17.89 -20.42
N THR A 252 -22.42 -17.05 -20.67
CA THR A 252 -23.41 -17.31 -21.72
C THR A 252 -22.79 -17.39 -23.11
N LEU A 253 -21.79 -16.56 -23.41
CA LEU A 253 -21.04 -16.66 -24.68
C LEU A 253 -20.27 -17.96 -24.81
N THR A 254 -19.64 -18.42 -23.73
CA THR A 254 -18.91 -19.69 -23.73
C THR A 254 -19.87 -20.86 -23.95
N ASP A 255 -21.01 -20.86 -23.27
CA ASP A 255 -22.04 -21.90 -23.41
C ASP A 255 -22.61 -21.92 -24.83
N GLU A 256 -22.93 -20.75 -25.40
CA GLU A 256 -23.47 -20.63 -26.76
C GLU A 256 -22.48 -21.15 -27.81
N VAL A 257 -21.19 -20.81 -27.68
CA VAL A 257 -20.15 -21.28 -28.59
C VAL A 257 -19.93 -22.80 -28.46
N ILE A 258 -19.97 -23.37 -27.25
CA ILE A 258 -19.80 -24.81 -27.05
C ILE A 258 -21.01 -25.60 -27.58
N ALA A 259 -22.22 -25.07 -27.42
CA ALA A 259 -23.45 -25.73 -27.82
C ALA A 259 -23.75 -25.59 -29.32
N HIS A 260 -23.41 -24.45 -29.93
CA HIS A 260 -23.83 -24.10 -31.29
C HIS A 260 -22.68 -23.71 -32.23
N GLY A 261 -21.43 -23.84 -31.78
CA GLY A 261 -20.24 -23.41 -32.54
C GLY A 261 -20.15 -23.99 -33.96
N ASP A 262 -20.43 -25.29 -34.14
CA ASP A 262 -20.34 -25.94 -35.44
C ASP A 262 -21.35 -25.36 -36.44
N ARG A 263 -22.62 -25.23 -36.04
CA ARG A 263 -23.67 -24.60 -36.87
C ARG A 263 -23.37 -23.13 -37.15
N MET A 264 -22.82 -22.41 -36.18
CA MET A 264 -22.42 -21.01 -36.39
C MET A 264 -21.24 -20.88 -37.34
N LEU A 265 -20.31 -21.85 -37.34
CA LEU A 265 -19.19 -21.90 -38.26
C LEU A 265 -19.65 -22.19 -39.68
N GLU A 266 -20.55 -23.16 -39.88
CA GLU A 266 -21.17 -23.44 -41.19
C GLU A 266 -21.84 -22.19 -41.76
N PHE A 267 -22.61 -21.47 -40.93
CA PHE A 267 -23.21 -20.20 -41.32
C PHE A 267 -22.14 -19.17 -41.70
N ALA A 268 -21.07 -19.04 -40.91
CA ALA A 268 -20.00 -18.09 -41.17
C ALA A 268 -19.24 -18.41 -42.47
N GLU A 269 -18.96 -19.68 -42.75
CA GLU A 269 -18.34 -20.13 -44.00
C GLU A 269 -19.23 -19.82 -45.21
N ALA A 270 -20.55 -20.10 -45.11
CA ALA A 270 -21.51 -19.76 -46.16
C ALA A 270 -21.58 -18.24 -46.40
N PHE A 271 -21.55 -17.44 -45.32
CA PHE A 271 -21.52 -15.99 -45.40
C PHE A 271 -20.24 -15.46 -46.08
N VAL A 272 -19.07 -15.99 -45.70
CA VAL A 272 -17.77 -15.62 -46.30
C VAL A 272 -17.75 -16.02 -47.78
N ALA A 273 -18.23 -17.22 -48.14
CA ALA A 273 -18.33 -17.66 -49.52
C ALA A 273 -19.25 -16.76 -50.36
N MET A 274 -20.39 -16.34 -49.80
CA MET A 274 -21.31 -15.39 -50.45
C MET A 274 -20.64 -14.03 -50.66
N ARG A 275 -19.90 -13.50 -49.67
CA ARG A 275 -19.14 -12.24 -49.81
C ARG A 275 -18.13 -12.29 -50.95
N VAL A 276 -17.38 -13.38 -51.05
CA VAL A 276 -16.40 -13.59 -52.13
C VAL A 276 -17.11 -13.60 -53.49
N ARG A 277 -18.27 -14.26 -53.58
CA ARG A 277 -19.07 -14.34 -54.81
C ARG A 277 -19.54 -12.96 -55.31
N ILE A 278 -19.86 -12.04 -54.41
CA ILE A 278 -20.28 -10.67 -54.77
C ILE A 278 -19.11 -9.68 -54.87
N GLY A 279 -17.86 -10.15 -54.82
CA GLY A 279 -16.66 -9.33 -55.01
C GLY A 279 -16.23 -8.52 -53.77
N LEU A 280 -16.77 -8.82 -52.57
CA LEU A 280 -16.31 -8.19 -51.34
C LEU A 280 -15.06 -8.91 -50.79
N PRO A 281 -14.16 -8.20 -50.07
CA PRO A 281 -13.03 -8.82 -49.40
C PRO A 281 -13.48 -9.94 -48.44
N ALA A 282 -12.76 -11.06 -48.51
CA ALA A 282 -12.95 -12.19 -47.60
C ALA A 282 -12.64 -11.75 -46.16
N VAL A 283 -13.45 -12.22 -45.23
CA VAL A 283 -13.28 -12.03 -43.78
C VAL A 283 -13.06 -13.42 -43.18
N ASP A 284 -12.35 -13.49 -42.06
CA ASP A 284 -12.15 -14.74 -41.33
C ASP A 284 -13.49 -15.30 -40.82
N ALA A 285 -13.81 -16.56 -41.17
CA ALA A 285 -15.07 -17.20 -40.79
C ALA A 285 -15.18 -17.35 -39.27
N GLU A 286 -14.06 -17.59 -38.58
CA GLU A 286 -14.05 -17.68 -37.12
C GLU A 286 -14.44 -16.33 -36.48
N GLN A 287 -13.90 -15.20 -36.97
CA GLN A 287 -14.31 -13.87 -36.52
C GLN A 287 -15.81 -13.60 -36.73
N VAL A 288 -16.37 -14.01 -37.88
CA VAL A 288 -17.81 -13.86 -38.16
C VAL A 288 -18.64 -14.71 -37.20
N MET A 289 -18.23 -15.95 -36.93
CA MET A 289 -18.91 -16.83 -35.97
C MET A 289 -18.93 -16.22 -34.56
N TYR A 290 -17.80 -15.75 -34.03
CA TYR A 290 -17.78 -15.13 -32.70
C TYR A 290 -18.52 -13.79 -32.65
N ALA A 291 -18.49 -13.00 -33.73
CA ALA A 291 -19.28 -11.78 -33.80
C ALA A 291 -20.79 -12.09 -33.73
N ARG A 292 -21.23 -13.14 -34.44
CA ARG A 292 -22.62 -13.59 -34.40
C ARG A 292 -23.01 -14.14 -33.03
N ALA A 293 -22.16 -14.96 -32.42
CA ALA A 293 -22.38 -15.48 -31.07
C ALA A 293 -22.50 -14.33 -30.05
N ALA A 294 -21.60 -13.35 -30.10
CA ALA A 294 -21.62 -12.18 -29.23
C ALA A 294 -22.91 -11.35 -29.41
N GLN A 295 -23.40 -11.21 -30.65
CA GLN A 295 -24.68 -10.54 -30.92
C GLN A 295 -25.84 -11.30 -30.29
N VAL A 296 -25.95 -12.61 -30.52
CA VAL A 296 -27.03 -13.44 -29.96
C VAL A 296 -27.05 -13.37 -28.43
N VAL A 297 -25.86 -13.41 -27.81
CA VAL A 297 -25.75 -13.29 -26.35
C VAL A 297 -26.08 -11.89 -25.86
N ALA A 298 -25.70 -10.83 -26.59
CA ALA A 298 -26.05 -9.47 -26.23
C ALA A 298 -27.56 -9.21 -26.28
N GLU A 299 -28.29 -9.88 -27.18
CA GLU A 299 -29.74 -9.83 -27.26
C GLU A 299 -30.42 -10.60 -26.11
N ARG A 300 -29.80 -11.69 -25.62
CA ARG A 300 -30.35 -12.53 -24.53
C ARG A 300 -30.02 -12.02 -23.13
N VAL A 301 -28.80 -11.53 -22.92
CA VAL A 301 -28.35 -11.02 -21.62
C VAL A 301 -28.89 -9.61 -21.46
N ARG A 302 -29.96 -9.46 -20.67
CA ARG A 302 -30.54 -8.14 -20.35
C ARG A 302 -29.45 -7.26 -19.71
N ARG A 303 -29.21 -6.09 -20.32
CA ARG A 303 -28.27 -5.03 -19.91
C ARG A 303 -26.81 -5.42 -20.11
N VAL A 304 -26.30 -5.11 -21.30
CA VAL A 304 -24.87 -5.19 -21.65
C VAL A 304 -24.26 -3.77 -21.65
N ASP A 305 -24.99 -2.79 -21.13
CA ASP A 305 -24.75 -1.36 -21.33
C ASP A 305 -23.46 -0.88 -20.65
N PHE A 306 -22.96 -1.59 -19.64
CA PHE A 306 -21.69 -1.26 -18.98
C PHE A 306 -20.48 -1.97 -19.58
N LEU A 307 -20.67 -2.86 -20.58
CA LEU A 307 -19.54 -3.53 -21.22
C LEU A 307 -18.89 -2.65 -22.28
N THR A 308 -17.60 -2.43 -22.11
CA THR A 308 -16.78 -1.81 -23.14
C THR A 308 -16.49 -2.81 -24.27
N SER A 309 -16.24 -2.33 -25.48
CA SER A 309 -15.81 -3.17 -26.60
C SER A 309 -14.52 -3.96 -26.31
N ARG A 310 -13.66 -3.45 -25.42
CA ARG A 310 -12.47 -4.17 -24.91
C ARG A 310 -12.85 -5.40 -24.08
N GLU A 311 -13.90 -5.30 -23.27
CA GLU A 311 -14.39 -6.42 -22.45
C GLU A 311 -15.09 -7.46 -23.28
N ILE A 312 -15.90 -7.06 -24.26
CA ILE A 312 -16.50 -7.98 -25.23
C ILE A 312 -15.40 -8.77 -25.96
N ALA A 313 -14.34 -8.09 -26.41
CA ALA A 313 -13.20 -8.75 -27.03
C ALA A 313 -12.46 -9.70 -26.05
N ALA A 314 -12.42 -9.38 -24.74
CA ALA A 314 -11.85 -10.26 -23.72
C ALA A 314 -12.73 -11.49 -23.48
N ALA A 315 -14.05 -11.33 -23.42
CA ALA A 315 -15.02 -12.40 -23.31
C ALA A 315 -14.90 -13.36 -24.51
N ILE A 316 -14.78 -12.84 -25.74
CA ILE A 316 -14.56 -13.65 -26.95
C ILE A 316 -13.27 -14.47 -26.86
N ARG A 317 -12.15 -13.87 -26.43
CA ARG A 317 -10.89 -14.60 -26.24
C ARG A 317 -11.03 -15.72 -25.19
N SER A 318 -11.75 -15.44 -24.10
CA SER A 318 -12.03 -16.42 -23.05
C SER A 318 -12.87 -17.58 -23.61
N ALA A 319 -13.99 -17.28 -24.27
CA ALA A 319 -14.86 -18.27 -24.90
C ALA A 319 -14.10 -19.12 -25.93
N LYS A 320 -13.25 -18.51 -26.76
CA LYS A 320 -12.38 -19.24 -27.72
C LYS A 320 -11.43 -20.21 -27.01
N SER A 321 -10.80 -19.79 -25.92
CA SER A 321 -9.92 -20.67 -25.16
C SER A 321 -10.68 -21.84 -24.51
N ALA A 322 -11.87 -21.59 -23.98
CA ALA A 322 -12.71 -22.62 -23.37
C ALA A 322 -13.23 -23.61 -24.42
N ALA A 323 -13.72 -23.11 -25.56
CA ALA A 323 -14.16 -23.94 -26.68
C ALA A 323 -13.02 -24.82 -27.22
N ALA A 324 -11.80 -24.29 -27.32
CA ALA A 324 -10.62 -25.07 -27.73
C ALA A 324 -10.27 -26.19 -26.72
N ILE A 325 -10.44 -25.94 -25.41
CA ILE A 325 -10.26 -26.95 -24.36
C ILE A 325 -11.29 -28.07 -24.53
N VAL A 326 -12.57 -27.72 -24.64
CA VAL A 326 -13.67 -28.70 -24.80
C VAL A 326 -13.51 -29.49 -26.10
N ALA A 327 -13.15 -28.84 -27.21
CA ALA A 327 -12.89 -29.52 -28.47
C ALA A 327 -11.71 -30.51 -28.36
N ARG A 328 -10.65 -30.14 -27.65
CA ARG A 328 -9.51 -31.04 -27.39
C ARG A 328 -9.93 -32.22 -26.51
N GLU A 329 -10.78 -32.02 -25.51
CA GLU A 329 -11.32 -33.09 -24.66
C GLU A 329 -12.20 -34.05 -25.46
N ARG A 330 -13.12 -33.53 -26.29
CA ARG A 330 -13.93 -34.35 -27.21
C ARG A 330 -13.05 -35.20 -28.14
N ARG A 331 -12.04 -34.59 -28.77
CA ARG A 331 -11.08 -35.31 -29.63
C ARG A 331 -10.32 -36.39 -28.86
N LEU A 332 -9.93 -36.13 -27.61
CA LEU A 332 -9.29 -37.14 -26.77
C LEU A 332 -10.23 -38.29 -26.45
N ASP A 333 -11.50 -38.01 -26.16
CA ASP A 333 -12.48 -39.04 -25.86
C ASP A 333 -12.86 -39.88 -27.10
N GLU A 334 -12.93 -39.25 -28.27
CA GLU A 334 -13.04 -39.95 -29.57
C GLU A 334 -11.87 -40.89 -29.81
N ILE A 335 -10.63 -40.43 -29.57
CA ILE A 335 -9.44 -41.28 -29.69
C ILE A 335 -9.50 -42.43 -28.69
N LYS A 336 -9.88 -42.18 -27.43
CA LYS A 336 -10.04 -43.26 -26.42
C LYS A 336 -11.09 -44.28 -26.86
N ALA A 337 -12.23 -43.81 -27.38
CA ALA A 337 -13.30 -44.68 -27.86
C ALA A 337 -12.84 -45.51 -29.07
N ALA A 338 -12.12 -44.90 -30.00
CA ALA A 338 -11.56 -45.59 -31.17
C ALA A 338 -10.49 -46.62 -30.77
N VAL A 339 -9.58 -46.28 -29.85
CA VAL A 339 -8.58 -47.22 -29.31
C VAL A 339 -9.26 -48.37 -28.59
N LYS A 340 -10.27 -48.09 -27.76
CA LYS A 340 -11.04 -49.14 -27.07
C LYS A 340 -11.73 -50.08 -28.08
N ALA A 341 -12.36 -49.54 -29.12
CA ALA A 341 -12.97 -50.33 -30.18
C ALA A 341 -11.94 -51.16 -30.96
N HIS A 342 -10.75 -50.60 -31.23
CA HIS A 342 -9.64 -51.30 -31.89
C HIS A 342 -9.12 -52.46 -31.03
N ILE A 343 -8.90 -52.22 -29.74
CA ILE A 343 -8.49 -53.25 -28.78
C ILE A 343 -9.53 -54.37 -28.72
N GLN A 344 -10.82 -54.03 -28.64
CA GLN A 344 -11.89 -55.04 -28.62
C GLN A 344 -11.89 -55.90 -29.89
N ARG A 345 -11.74 -55.27 -31.07
CA ARG A 345 -11.73 -55.95 -32.37
C ARG A 345 -10.49 -56.83 -32.56
N HIS A 346 -9.33 -56.42 -32.05
CA HIS A 346 -8.04 -57.09 -32.29
C HIS A 346 -7.39 -57.67 -31.02
N SER A 347 -8.18 -57.92 -29.97
CA SER A 347 -7.68 -58.28 -28.63
C SER A 347 -6.72 -59.47 -28.59
N ALA A 348 -7.03 -60.56 -29.30
CA ALA A 348 -6.19 -61.76 -29.33
C ALA A 348 -4.83 -61.48 -29.98
N ARG A 349 -4.82 -60.78 -31.12
CA ARG A 349 -3.60 -60.40 -31.84
C ARG A 349 -2.74 -59.45 -31.01
N LEU A 350 -3.34 -58.37 -30.51
CA LEU A 350 -2.63 -57.36 -29.71
C LEU A 350 -2.04 -57.93 -28.42
N ARG A 351 -2.68 -58.94 -27.80
CA ARG A 351 -2.12 -59.67 -26.65
C ARG A 351 -0.90 -60.51 -27.04
N ALA A 352 -0.97 -61.21 -28.16
CA ALA A 352 0.18 -61.97 -28.67
C ALA A 352 1.37 -61.05 -28.97
N ASP A 353 1.12 -59.90 -29.59
CA ASP A 353 2.14 -58.88 -29.85
C ASP A 353 2.74 -58.31 -28.55
N ALA A 354 1.88 -58.05 -27.55
CA ALA A 354 2.31 -57.59 -26.22
C ALA A 354 3.19 -58.63 -25.49
N ASP A 355 2.84 -59.91 -25.57
CA ASP A 355 3.62 -61.00 -24.98
C ASP A 355 4.97 -61.18 -25.69
N LEU A 356 4.99 -61.05 -27.02
CA LEU A 356 6.21 -61.06 -27.83
C LEU A 356 7.14 -59.89 -27.46
N GLU A 357 6.62 -58.67 -27.34
CA GLU A 357 7.40 -57.50 -26.90
C GLU A 357 7.95 -57.71 -25.49
N ASN A 358 7.16 -58.21 -24.55
CA ASN A 358 7.64 -58.55 -23.20
C ASN A 358 8.75 -59.62 -23.22
N ALA A 359 8.67 -60.61 -24.10
CA ALA A 359 9.73 -61.60 -24.29
C ALA A 359 11.01 -60.99 -24.85
N VAL A 360 10.89 -60.07 -25.82
CA VAL A 360 12.03 -59.30 -26.36
C VAL A 360 12.67 -58.43 -25.28
N ARG A 361 11.87 -57.76 -24.44
CA ARG A 361 12.36 -56.96 -23.29
C ARG A 361 13.13 -57.83 -22.29
N ALA A 362 12.61 -59.01 -21.96
CA ALA A 362 13.27 -59.93 -21.05
C ALA A 362 14.63 -60.41 -21.59
N ARG A 363 14.72 -60.72 -22.89
CA ARG A 363 16.00 -61.07 -23.56
C ARG A 363 17.03 -59.94 -23.51
N ARG A 364 16.58 -58.68 -23.48
CA ARG A 364 17.42 -57.48 -23.36
C ARG A 364 17.74 -57.10 -21.91
N GLY A 365 17.29 -57.86 -20.92
CA GLY A 365 17.45 -57.54 -19.49
C GLY A 365 16.59 -56.36 -19.02
N ALA A 366 15.59 -55.94 -19.80
CA ALA A 366 14.66 -54.89 -19.39
C ALA A 366 13.48 -55.50 -18.58
N PRO A 367 12.91 -54.75 -17.61
CA PRO A 367 11.77 -55.23 -16.85
C PRO A 367 10.54 -55.43 -17.76
N LYS A 368 9.80 -56.50 -17.49
CA LYS A 368 8.50 -56.76 -18.13
C LYS A 368 7.52 -55.64 -17.77
N LEU A 369 6.74 -55.21 -18.75
CA LEU A 369 5.63 -54.28 -18.54
C LEU A 369 4.33 -55.08 -18.36
N LEU A 370 3.30 -54.45 -17.80
CA LEU A 370 1.97 -55.05 -17.74
C LEU A 370 1.47 -55.32 -19.16
N THR A 371 1.00 -56.55 -19.44
CA THR A 371 0.51 -56.93 -20.78
C THR A 371 -0.58 -55.98 -21.27
N ASP A 372 -1.50 -55.55 -20.41
CA ASP A 372 -2.55 -54.58 -20.77
C ASP A 372 -2.01 -53.21 -21.20
N LEU A 373 -0.89 -52.77 -20.61
CA LEU A 373 -0.22 -51.53 -21.01
C LEU A 373 0.35 -51.66 -22.42
N LEU A 374 0.98 -52.79 -22.72
CA LEU A 374 1.55 -53.07 -24.04
C LEU A 374 0.45 -53.23 -25.09
N VAL A 375 -0.69 -53.86 -24.76
CA VAL A 375 -1.85 -53.95 -25.66
C VAL A 375 -2.34 -52.55 -26.06
N VAL A 376 -2.42 -51.60 -25.12
CA VAL A 376 -2.80 -50.21 -25.43
C VAL A 376 -1.76 -49.51 -26.29
N ARG A 377 -0.46 -49.74 -26.03
CA ARG A 377 0.63 -49.15 -26.85
C ARG A 377 0.61 -49.69 -28.28
N CYS A 378 0.55 -51.01 -28.45
CA CYS A 378 0.45 -51.63 -29.77
C CYS A 378 -0.78 -51.13 -30.53
N ALA A 379 -1.94 -51.03 -29.85
CA ALA A 379 -3.16 -50.49 -30.46
C ALA A 379 -3.01 -49.02 -30.90
N LEU A 380 -2.38 -48.19 -30.06
CA LEU A 380 -2.10 -46.79 -30.41
C LEU A 380 -1.15 -46.71 -31.59
N ASP A 381 -0.02 -47.42 -31.56
CA ASP A 381 0.99 -47.39 -32.63
C ASP A 381 0.38 -47.80 -33.98
N GLU A 382 -0.42 -48.86 -34.03
CA GLU A 382 -1.13 -49.27 -35.26
C GLU A 382 -2.13 -48.21 -35.75
N MET A 383 -2.84 -47.56 -34.84
CA MET A 383 -3.76 -46.46 -35.18
C MET A 383 -3.00 -45.22 -35.69
N LEU A 384 -1.78 -44.98 -35.20
CA LEU A 384 -0.92 -43.89 -35.66
C LEU A 384 -0.32 -44.19 -37.04
N GLU A 385 0.11 -45.42 -37.27
CA GLU A 385 0.61 -45.86 -38.57
C GLU A 385 -0.48 -45.77 -39.65
N THR A 386 -1.71 -46.21 -39.34
CA THR A 386 -2.85 -46.14 -40.27
C THR A 386 -3.34 -44.71 -40.53
N SER A 387 -3.25 -43.81 -39.54
CA SER A 387 -3.66 -42.40 -39.70
C SER A 387 -2.60 -41.52 -40.38
N SER A 388 -1.32 -41.77 -40.11
CA SER A 388 -0.19 -41.04 -40.74
C SER A 388 -0.11 -41.24 -42.26
N SER A 389 -0.61 -42.37 -42.76
CA SER A 389 -0.69 -42.65 -44.20
C SER A 389 -1.72 -41.79 -44.94
N LYS A 390 -2.72 -41.20 -44.27
CA LYS A 390 -3.90 -40.62 -44.95
C LYS A 390 -4.18 -39.13 -44.73
N ARG A 391 -3.63 -38.41 -43.75
CA ARG A 391 -3.92 -36.95 -43.60
C ARG A 391 -2.94 -36.20 -42.68
N GLY A 392 -2.25 -35.19 -43.26
CA GLY A 392 -1.92 -33.89 -42.65
C GLY A 392 -1.04 -33.83 -41.38
N PRO A 393 -0.53 -32.63 -41.03
CA PRO A 393 0.50 -32.41 -40.00
C PRO A 393 0.05 -32.56 -38.54
N ASP A 394 -1.19 -33.01 -38.28
CA ASP A 394 -1.75 -33.20 -36.95
C ASP A 394 -1.52 -34.62 -36.44
N GLY A 395 -0.26 -35.04 -36.43
CA GLY A 395 0.15 -36.29 -35.77
C GLY A 395 -0.29 -36.25 -34.30
N VAL A 396 -0.98 -37.28 -33.84
CA VAL A 396 -1.30 -37.47 -32.42
C VAL A 396 0.02 -37.43 -31.65
N SER A 397 0.25 -36.35 -30.93
CA SER A 397 1.52 -36.16 -30.25
C SER A 397 1.73 -37.27 -29.21
N GLN A 398 2.99 -37.66 -28.96
CA GLN A 398 3.34 -38.59 -27.87
C GLN A 398 2.64 -38.26 -26.53
N ARG A 399 2.36 -36.97 -26.30
CA ARG A 399 1.59 -36.50 -25.13
C ARG A 399 0.16 -37.04 -25.08
N VAL A 400 -0.53 -37.11 -26.22
CA VAL A 400 -1.88 -37.66 -26.33
C VAL A 400 -1.84 -39.17 -26.12
N ALA A 401 -0.87 -39.87 -26.73
CA ALA A 401 -0.67 -41.31 -26.50
C ALA A 401 -0.48 -41.63 -25.00
N ASN A 402 0.43 -40.90 -24.33
CA ASN A 402 0.65 -41.04 -22.88
C ASN A 402 -0.60 -40.70 -22.06
N GLN A 403 -1.44 -39.76 -22.51
CA GLN A 403 -2.68 -39.38 -21.82
C GLN A 403 -3.76 -40.47 -21.96
N VAL A 404 -3.88 -41.06 -23.15
CA VAL A 404 -4.79 -42.19 -23.44
C VAL A 404 -4.37 -43.44 -22.66
N GLU A 405 -3.07 -43.76 -22.66
CA GLU A 405 -2.49 -44.86 -21.89
C GLU A 405 -2.87 -44.76 -20.40
N ARG A 406 -2.65 -43.59 -19.78
CA ARG A 406 -3.03 -43.36 -18.37
C ARG A 406 -4.53 -43.46 -18.12
N ALA A 407 -5.36 -43.01 -19.05
CA ALA A 407 -6.81 -43.01 -18.89
C ALA A 407 -7.43 -44.41 -19.02
N LEU A 408 -6.87 -45.28 -19.87
CA LEU A 408 -7.44 -46.60 -20.14
C LEU A 408 -6.96 -47.70 -19.18
N LEU A 409 -5.79 -47.55 -18.54
CA LEU A 409 -5.22 -48.55 -17.63
C LEU A 409 -6.19 -49.03 -16.52
N PRO A 410 -6.90 -48.15 -15.78
CA PRO A 410 -7.81 -48.60 -14.73
C PRO A 410 -9.00 -49.41 -15.26
N SER A 411 -9.41 -49.16 -16.51
CA SER A 411 -10.55 -49.84 -17.14
C SER A 411 -10.19 -51.23 -17.67
N LEU A 412 -8.94 -51.44 -18.07
CA LEU A 412 -8.46 -52.72 -18.59
C LEU A 412 -8.14 -53.71 -17.47
N ALA A 413 -7.67 -53.24 -16.31
CA ALA A 413 -7.45 -54.07 -15.14
C ALA A 413 -8.74 -54.81 -14.66
N ARG A 414 -9.93 -54.30 -15.02
CA ARG A 414 -11.22 -54.94 -14.71
C ARG A 414 -11.67 -55.98 -15.73
N LEU A 415 -11.03 -56.03 -16.91
CA LEU A 415 -11.37 -56.94 -18.01
C LEU A 415 -10.46 -58.17 -18.07
N SER A 416 -9.47 -58.29 -17.17
CA SER A 416 -8.70 -59.51 -17.01
C SER A 416 -9.57 -60.55 -16.27
N PRO A 417 -10.08 -61.57 -16.97
CA PRO A 417 -10.96 -62.55 -16.36
C PRO A 417 -10.11 -63.43 -15.44
N GLY A 418 -10.30 -63.25 -14.13
CA GLY A 418 -9.85 -64.16 -13.08
C GLY A 418 -8.50 -64.83 -13.32
N GLN A 419 -7.40 -64.10 -13.11
CA GLN A 419 -6.23 -64.84 -12.63
C GLN A 419 -6.65 -65.51 -11.32
N PRO A 420 -6.60 -66.86 -11.23
CA PRO A 420 -6.89 -67.53 -9.98
C PRO A 420 -5.92 -66.96 -8.95
N SER A 421 -6.46 -66.34 -7.89
CA SER A 421 -5.67 -65.88 -6.77
C SER A 421 -4.90 -67.10 -6.26
N GLY A 422 -3.63 -67.19 -6.63
CA GLY A 422 -2.72 -68.18 -6.10
C GLY A 422 -2.64 -67.94 -4.61
N ARG A 423 -3.46 -68.67 -3.84
CA ARG A 423 -3.22 -68.90 -2.43
C ARG A 423 -1.87 -69.60 -2.37
N GLU A 424 -0.82 -68.83 -2.14
CA GLU A 424 0.47 -69.36 -1.70
C GLU A 424 0.23 -70.08 -0.38
N SER A 425 0.12 -71.40 -0.46
CA SER A 425 0.26 -72.29 0.68
C SER A 425 1.70 -72.18 1.18
N PHE A 426 1.92 -71.33 2.19
CA PHE A 426 3.11 -71.40 3.03
C PHE A 426 3.06 -72.72 3.82
N GLY A 427 3.73 -73.74 3.29
CA GLY A 427 4.11 -74.96 4.02
C GLY A 427 5.42 -74.71 4.78
N ARG A 428 5.44 -75.15 6.04
CA ARG A 428 6.58 -75.11 6.97
C ARG A 428 7.67 -76.11 6.63
#